data_AF-A0A662A8H4-F1
#
_entry.id   AF-A0A662A8H4-F1
#
_cell.length_a   1.000
_cell.length_b   1.000
_cell.length_c   1.000
_cell.angle_alpha   90.00
_cell.angle_beta   90.00
_cell.angle_gamma   90.00
#
_symmetry.space_group_name_H-M   'P 1'
#
loop_
_entity.id
_entity.type
_entity.pdbx_description
1 polymer ?
#
loop_
_entity_poly.entity_id
_entity_poly.type
_entity_poly.pdbx_seq_one_letter_code
_entity_poly.pdbx_strand_id
1 'polypeptide(L)'
;MVLVKGDGVIGTGVLDYYIRLSYVAVAIAAVLALGFPLYFMLQNPKDLLKIAGGIVVLVAIGFVCYSIADNTFNIAQLEKLKTTADISRYVGTSMYFTYFLGGIAVITIIYSGISGMFK
;
A
#
# COMPACT_ATOMS: atom_id res chain seq x y z
N MET A 1 5.39 -2.61 -23.43
CA MET A 1 4.17 -3.45 -23.44
C MET A 1 4.58 -4.84 -23.92
N VAL A 2 4.91 -5.74 -22.99
CA VAL A 2 5.27 -7.13 -23.34
C VAL A 2 4.08 -8.00 -22.98
N LEU A 3 3.44 -8.50 -24.03
CA LEU A 3 2.40 -9.49 -23.99
C LEU A 3 3.05 -10.77 -23.44
N VAL A 4 2.65 -11.21 -22.25
CA VAL A 4 2.98 -12.53 -21.73
C VAL A 4 2.25 -13.55 -22.60
N LYS A 5 2.92 -14.01 -23.66
CA LYS A 5 2.48 -15.14 -24.46
C LYS A 5 2.99 -16.41 -23.79
N GLY A 6 2.21 -16.92 -22.85
CA GLY A 6 2.37 -18.26 -22.30
C GLY A 6 1.49 -19.22 -23.10
N ASP A 7 2.08 -19.91 -24.07
CA ASP A 7 1.41 -20.97 -24.82
C ASP A 7 1.18 -22.17 -23.88
N GLY A 8 -0.08 -22.34 -23.46
CA GLY A 8 -0.54 -23.43 -22.59
C GLY A 8 -2.03 -23.28 -22.31
N VAL A 9 -2.86 -23.96 -23.11
CA VAL A 9 -4.32 -23.77 -23.31
C VAL A 9 -5.20 -23.95 -22.06
N ILE A 10 -4.62 -24.20 -20.88
CA ILE A 10 -5.32 -24.40 -19.60
C ILE A 10 -4.78 -23.52 -18.46
N GLY A 11 -3.68 -22.80 -18.67
CA GLY A 11 -3.07 -21.94 -17.64
C GLY A 11 -3.43 -20.45 -17.77
N THR A 12 -3.56 -19.93 -18.99
CA THR A 12 -3.76 -18.49 -19.22
C THR A 12 -5.17 -18.02 -18.89
N GLY A 13 -6.21 -18.76 -19.30
CA GLY A 13 -7.60 -18.35 -19.06
C GLY A 13 -8.00 -18.29 -17.59
N VAL A 14 -7.46 -19.18 -16.76
CA VAL A 14 -7.72 -19.20 -15.31
C VAL A 14 -6.99 -18.05 -14.62
N LEU A 15 -5.71 -17.83 -14.93
CA LEU A 15 -4.96 -16.68 -14.39
C LEU A 15 -5.57 -15.35 -14.81
N ASP A 16 -5.96 -15.20 -16.08
CA ASP A 16 -6.58 -13.97 -16.59
C ASP A 16 -7.91 -13.68 -15.87
N TYR A 17 -8.70 -14.72 -15.58
CA TYR A 17 -9.94 -14.59 -14.81
C TYR A 17 -9.68 -14.13 -13.37
N TYR A 18 -8.74 -14.76 -12.67
CA TYR A 18 -8.40 -14.37 -11.29
C TYR A 18 -7.81 -12.97 -11.21
N ILE A 19 -6.91 -12.60 -12.13
CA ILE A 19 -6.34 -11.25 -12.20
C ILE A 19 -7.46 -10.22 -12.42
N ARG A 20 -8.39 -10.49 -13.35
CA ARG A 20 -9.53 -9.60 -13.61
C ARG A 20 -10.45 -9.47 -12.39
N LEU A 21 -10.73 -10.58 -11.71
CA LEU A 21 -11.53 -10.58 -10.48
C LEU A 21 -10.85 -9.79 -9.36
N SER A 22 -9.53 -9.96 -9.18
CA SER A 22 -8.76 -9.19 -8.21
C SER A 22 -8.80 -7.68 -8.50
N TYR A 23 -8.71 -7.26 -9.77
CA TYR A 23 -8.87 -5.84 -10.12
C TYR A 23 -10.24 -5.29 -9.74
N VAL A 24 -11.32 -6.05 -9.98
CA VAL A 24 -12.69 -5.65 -9.59
C VAL A 24 -12.82 -5.59 -8.07
N ALA A 25 -12.29 -6.58 -7.35
CA ALA A 25 -12.33 -6.63 -5.89
C ALA A 25 -11.56 -5.44 -5.27
N VAL A 26 -10.37 -5.13 -5.80
CA VAL A 26 -9.57 -3.96 -5.36
C VAL A 26 -10.32 -2.67 -5.66
N ALA A 27 -10.97 -2.54 -6.82
CA ALA A 27 -11.75 -1.35 -7.16
C ALA A 27 -12.92 -1.13 -6.18
N ILE A 28 -13.68 -2.19 -5.87
CA ILE A 28 -14.78 -2.14 -4.89
C ILE A 28 -14.23 -1.80 -3.51
N ALA A 29 -13.17 -2.48 -3.07
CA ALA A 29 -12.54 -2.23 -1.78
C ALA A 29 -12.06 -0.78 -1.66
N ALA A 30 -11.44 -0.22 -2.70
CA ALA A 30 -11.00 1.17 -2.72
C ALA A 30 -12.18 2.14 -2.61
N VAL A 31 -13.27 1.91 -3.34
CA VAL A 31 -14.48 2.74 -3.26
C VAL A 31 -15.07 2.71 -1.86
N LEU A 32 -15.17 1.54 -1.22
CA LEU A 32 -15.71 1.44 0.14
C LEU A 32 -14.74 2.05 1.16
N ALA A 33 -13.46 1.70 1.11
CA ALA A 33 -12.44 2.16 2.04
C ALA A 33 -12.28 3.70 2.04
N LEU A 34 -12.48 4.35 0.90
CA LEU A 34 -12.43 5.81 0.78
C LEU A 34 -13.82 6.46 0.95
N GLY A 35 -14.86 5.86 0.36
CA GLY A 35 -16.21 6.43 0.34
C GLY A 35 -16.86 6.49 1.71
N PHE A 36 -16.68 5.47 2.55
CA PHE A 36 -17.21 5.45 3.91
C PHE A 36 -16.65 6.61 4.77
N PRO A 37 -15.32 6.75 4.96
CA PRO A 37 -14.79 7.84 5.77
C PRO A 37 -15.08 9.21 5.17
N LEU A 38 -15.09 9.36 3.84
CA LEU A 38 -15.47 10.62 3.19
C LEU A 38 -16.92 11.01 3.50
N TYR A 39 -17.85 10.06 3.45
CA TYR A 39 -19.26 10.32 3.78
C TYR A 39 -19.45 10.72 5.26
N PHE A 40 -18.78 10.02 6.19
CA PHE A 40 -18.82 10.38 7.62
C PHE A 40 -18.16 11.73 7.92
N MET A 41 -17.12 12.09 7.17
CA MET A 41 -16.41 13.36 7.29
C MET A 41 -17.30 14.56 6.90
N LEU A 42 -18.19 14.41 5.92
CA LEU A 42 -19.15 15.46 5.53
C LEU A 42 -20.20 15.74 6.62
N GLN A 43 -20.53 14.74 7.44
CA GLN A 43 -21.48 14.92 8.54
C GLN A 43 -20.85 15.55 9.78
N ASN A 44 -19.54 15.41 9.99
CA ASN A 44 -18.85 15.86 11.20
C ASN A 44 -17.56 16.64 10.91
N PRO A 45 -17.58 17.99 10.93
CA PRO A 45 -16.41 18.80 10.61
C PRO A 45 -15.26 18.64 11.62
N LYS A 46 -15.53 18.15 12.83
CA LYS A 46 -14.48 17.88 13.83
C LYS A 46 -13.65 16.65 13.51
N ASP A 47 -14.22 15.67 12.82
CA ASP A 47 -13.50 14.45 12.44
C ASP A 47 -12.60 14.70 11.21
N LEU A 48 -12.93 15.73 10.42
CA LEU A 48 -12.08 16.25 9.34
C LEU A 48 -10.67 16.61 9.84
N LEU A 49 -10.58 17.28 10.99
CA LEU A 49 -9.29 17.68 11.59
C LEU A 49 -8.47 16.48 12.06
N LYS A 50 -9.12 15.44 12.61
CA LYS A 50 -8.44 14.22 13.04
C LYS A 50 -7.88 13.44 11.84
N ILE A 51 -8.66 13.33 10.78
CA ILE A 51 -8.23 12.68 9.53
C ILE A 51 -7.09 13.47 8.89
N ALA A 52 -7.20 14.81 8.83
CA ALA A 52 -6.12 15.66 8.34
C ALA A 52 -4.83 15.45 9.14
N GLY A 53 -4.91 15.39 10.47
CA GLY A 53 -3.78 15.03 11.33
C GLY A 53 -3.18 13.66 10.99
N GLY A 54 -4.02 12.64 10.79
CA GLY A 54 -3.60 11.30 10.37
C GLY A 54 -2.88 11.31 9.01
N ILE A 55 -3.39 12.05 8.03
CA ILE A 55 -2.76 12.19 6.71
C ILE A 55 -1.38 12.85 6.82
N VAL A 56 -1.26 13.91 7.63
CA VAL A 56 0.03 14.59 7.87
C VAL A 56 1.06 13.60 8.45
N VAL A 57 0.67 12.79 9.43
CA VAL A 57 1.55 11.75 10.00
C VAL A 57 1.95 10.72 8.94
N LEU A 58 1.02 10.25 8.10
CA LEU A 58 1.33 9.30 7.03
C LEU A 58 2.31 9.88 6.00
N VAL A 59 2.13 11.14 5.60
CA VAL A 59 3.04 11.84 4.68
C VAL A 59 4.43 11.96 5.32
N ALA A 60 4.51 12.32 6.60
CA ALA A 60 5.79 12.41 7.32
C ALA A 60 6.51 11.05 7.35
N ILE A 61 5.80 9.96 7.65
CA ILE A 61 6.37 8.60 7.63
C ILE A 61 6.83 8.25 6.22
N GLY A 62 6.01 8.53 5.19
CA GLY A 62 6.37 8.29 3.79
C GLY A 62 7.65 9.02 3.37
N PHE A 63 7.81 10.27 3.82
CA PHE A 63 9.02 11.05 3.55
C PHE A 63 10.27 10.45 4.21
N VAL A 64 10.15 9.98 5.45
CA VAL A 64 11.24 9.28 6.15
C VAL A 64 11.59 7.98 5.42
N CYS A 65 10.60 7.18 5.04
CA CYS A 65 10.82 5.95 4.29
C CYS A 65 11.48 6.22 2.92
N TYR A 66 11.07 7.26 2.21
CA TYR A 66 11.67 7.64 0.92
C TYR A 66 13.12 8.11 1.08
N SER A 67 13.42 8.79 2.18
CA SER A 67 14.77 9.26 2.49
C SER A 67 15.74 8.12 2.82
N ILE A 68 15.24 7.03 3.42
CA ILE A 68 16.03 5.83 3.76
C ILE A 68 16.09 4.84 2.59
N ALA A 69 15.06 4.82 1.74
CA ALA A 69 15.04 3.95 0.58
C ALA A 69 16.07 4.42 -0.45
N ASP A 70 17.08 3.58 -0.70
CA ASP A 70 18.05 3.75 -1.77
C ASP A 70 17.89 2.67 -2.85
N ASN A 71 18.39 2.96 -4.06
CA ASN A 71 18.45 1.96 -5.11
C ASN A 71 19.68 1.05 -4.89
N THR A 72 19.43 -0.20 -4.50
CA THR A 72 20.46 -1.22 -4.30
C THR A 72 20.86 -1.97 -5.58
N PHE A 73 20.17 -1.72 -6.71
CA PHE A 73 20.41 -2.45 -7.96
C PHE A 73 21.43 -1.75 -8.86
N ASN A 74 22.38 -2.55 -9.37
CA ASN A 74 23.33 -2.11 -10.41
C ASN A 74 22.62 -2.00 -11.78
N ILE A 75 23.21 -1.26 -12.72
CA ILE A 75 22.68 -0.98 -14.07
C ILE A 75 22.31 -2.27 -14.82
N ALA A 76 23.15 -3.30 -14.75
CA ALA A 76 22.88 -4.60 -15.39
C ALA A 76 21.68 -5.35 -14.76
N GLN A 77 21.37 -5.10 -13.48
CA GLN A 77 20.20 -5.68 -12.82
C GLN A 77 18.93 -4.89 -13.15
N LEU A 78 19.02 -3.56 -13.22
CA LEU A 78 17.91 -2.70 -13.65
C LEU A 78 17.47 -3.02 -15.09
N GLU A 79 18.44 -3.24 -15.98
CA GLU A 79 18.17 -3.59 -17.38
C GLU A 79 17.50 -4.98 -17.50
N LYS A 80 17.94 -5.96 -16.71
CA LYS A 80 17.27 -7.27 -16.61
C LYS A 80 15.84 -7.18 -16.08
N LEU A 81 15.61 -6.31 -15.09
CA LEU A 81 14.27 -6.07 -14.52
C LEU A 81 13.40 -5.16 -15.41
N LYS A 82 13.95 -4.60 -16.50
CA LYS A 82 13.30 -3.59 -17.35
C LYS A 82 12.73 -2.43 -16.53
N THR A 83 13.47 -2.03 -15.50
CA THR A 83 13.05 -1.00 -14.54
C THR A 83 14.11 0.09 -14.41
N THR A 84 13.73 1.22 -13.84
CA THR A 84 14.63 2.37 -13.60
C THR A 84 15.00 2.44 -12.12
N ALA A 85 16.15 3.04 -11.82
CA ALA A 85 16.59 3.31 -10.45
C ALA A 85 15.50 3.99 -9.60
N ASP A 86 14.76 4.94 -10.19
CA ASP A 86 13.66 5.66 -9.52
C ASP A 86 12.51 4.73 -9.15
N ILE A 87 12.05 3.91 -10.09
CA ILE A 87 10.96 2.94 -9.85
C ILE A 87 11.39 1.94 -8.77
N SER A 88 12.64 1.50 -8.80
CA SER A 88 13.18 0.61 -7.76
C SER A 88 13.17 1.26 -6.37
N ARG A 89 13.59 2.53 -6.28
CA ARG A 89 13.53 3.31 -5.04
C ARG A 89 12.10 3.48 -4.53
N TYR A 90 11.13 3.70 -5.41
CA TYR A 90 9.70 3.74 -5.03
C TYR A 90 9.19 2.42 -4.47
N VAL A 91 9.57 1.29 -5.08
CA VAL A 91 9.21 -0.03 -4.57
C VAL A 91 9.84 -0.26 -3.18
N GLY A 92 11.13 0.06 -3.01
CA GLY A 92 11.79 -0.01 -1.70
C GLY A 92 11.12 0.87 -0.65
N THR A 93 10.74 2.09 -1.02
CA THR A 93 9.98 3.01 -0.16
C THR A 93 8.66 2.39 0.30
N SER A 94 7.91 1.77 -0.62
CA SER A 94 6.62 1.14 -0.30
C SER A 94 6.74 -0.06 0.63
N MET A 95 7.83 -0.84 0.52
CA MET A 95 8.11 -1.93 1.44
C MET A 95 8.41 -1.38 2.85
N TYR A 96 9.34 -0.44 2.97
CA TYR A 96 9.65 0.18 4.27
C TYR A 96 8.41 0.80 4.91
N PHE A 97 7.59 1.52 4.11
CA PHE A 97 6.35 2.11 4.58
C PHE A 97 5.38 1.08 5.13
N THR A 98 5.18 -0.03 4.42
CA THR A 98 4.30 -1.13 4.86
C THR A 98 4.80 -1.79 6.14
N TYR A 99 6.10 -2.05 6.25
CA TYR A 99 6.69 -2.64 7.45
C TYR A 99 6.58 -1.72 8.67
N PHE A 100 6.79 -0.42 8.47
CA PHE A 100 6.70 0.56 9.55
C PHE A 100 5.26 0.68 10.07
N LEU A 101 4.29 0.82 9.16
CA LEU A 101 2.87 0.84 9.52
C LEU A 101 2.42 -0.47 10.15
N GLY A 102 2.85 -1.60 9.60
CA GLY A 102 2.56 -2.92 10.14
C GLY A 102 3.08 -3.09 11.58
N GLY A 103 4.32 -2.68 11.83
CA GLY A 103 4.91 -2.70 13.17
C GLY A 103 4.15 -1.82 14.17
N ILE A 104 3.84 -0.57 13.78
CA ILE A 104 3.03 0.34 14.61
C ILE A 104 1.65 -0.25 14.88
N ALA A 105 1.01 -0.86 13.88
CA ALA A 105 -0.31 -1.47 14.04
C ALA A 105 -0.28 -2.60 15.07
N VAL A 106 0.73 -3.49 15.01
CA VAL A 106 0.89 -4.58 15.98
C VAL A 106 1.06 -4.03 17.39
N ILE A 107 1.96 -3.05 17.58
CA ILE A 107 2.19 -2.41 18.89
C ILE A 107 0.90 -1.77 19.42
N THR A 108 0.18 -1.06 18.55
CA THR A 108 -1.08 -0.38 18.89
C THR A 108 -2.16 -1.36 19.32
N ILE A 109 -2.29 -2.49 18.62
CA ILE A 109 -3.25 -3.55 18.98
C ILE A 109 -2.90 -4.13 20.36
N ILE A 110 -1.62 -4.45 20.61
CA ILE A 110 -1.17 -4.98 21.90
C ILE A 110 -1.45 -3.97 23.01
N TYR A 111 -1.07 -2.70 22.82
CA TYR A 111 -1.32 -1.63 23.79
C TYR A 111 -2.82 -1.44 24.04
N SER A 112 -3.65 -1.45 23.00
CA SER A 112 -5.10 -1.33 23.13
C SER A 112 -5.71 -2.51 23.90
N GLY A 113 -5.21 -3.73 23.68
CA GLY A 113 -5.64 -4.91 24.43
C GLY A 113 -5.30 -4.80 25.91
N ILE A 114 -4.06 -4.40 26.23
CA ILE A 114 -3.60 -4.27 27.62
C ILE A 114 -4.29 -3.10 28.34
N SER A 115 -4.31 -1.92 27.73
CA SER A 115 -4.94 -0.73 28.32
C SER A 115 -6.46 -0.87 28.52
N GLY A 116 -7.11 -1.68 27.68
CA GLY A 116 -8.51 -2.05 27.85
C GLY A 116 -8.78 -2.96 29.05
N MET A 117 -7.79 -3.74 29.50
CA MET A 117 -7.89 -4.60 30.70
C MET A 117 -7.63 -3.84 32.01
N PHE A 118 -6.95 -2.70 31.94
CA PHE A 118 -6.67 -1.84 33.09
C PHE A 118 -7.67 -0.68 33.25
N LYS A 119 -8.73 -0.67 32.42
CA LYS A 119 -9.84 0.28 32.50
C LYS A 119 -11.10 -0.38 33.03
#